data_AF-A0A842VBR1-F1
#
_entry.id   AF-A0A842VBR1-F1
#
_cell.length_a   1.000
_cell.length_b   1.000
_cell.length_c   1.000
_cell.angle_alpha   90.00
_cell.angle_beta   90.00
_cell.angle_gamma   90.00
#
_symmetry.space_group_name_H-M   'P 1'
#
loop_
_entity.id
_entity.type
_entity.pdbx_description
1 polymer ?
#
loop_
_entity_poly.entity_id
_entity_poly.type
_entity_poly.pdbx_seq_one_letter_code
_entity_poly.pdbx_strand_id
1 'polypeptide(L)'
;MIEQRFTLRVGQSVVAEGMRFTLAHVLQDSRRQPQQPGMLDRGSIKVEMTVKTLKEERTLLVSFAPTTFDGYTIQIGNAEPHTGPQRVPEYQYTITFLLKKAPIMPH
;
A
#
# COMPACT_ATOMS: atom_id res chain seq x y z
N MET A 1 -14.85 8.87 12.21
CA MET A 1 -13.70 8.63 11.32
C MET A 1 -13.94 7.30 10.62
N ILE A 2 -13.77 7.18 9.30
CA ILE A 2 -14.02 5.93 8.54
C ILE A 2 -12.67 5.28 8.23
N GLU A 3 -12.50 4.02 8.59
CA GLU A 3 -11.37 3.18 8.16
C GLU A 3 -11.87 2.33 6.98
N GLN A 4 -11.31 2.55 5.78
CA GLN A 4 -11.64 1.74 4.61
C GLN A 4 -10.49 0.80 4.28
N ARG A 5 -10.83 -0.46 3.98
CA ARG A 5 -9.91 -1.55 3.67
C ARG A 5 -10.03 -1.94 2.21
N PHE A 6 -8.91 -1.95 1.50
CA PHE A 6 -8.87 -2.35 0.09
C PHE A 6 -7.78 -3.36 -0.14
N THR A 7 -8.10 -4.40 -0.90
CA THR A 7 -7.19 -5.46 -1.32
C THR A 7 -6.82 -5.20 -2.78
N LEU A 8 -5.55 -4.90 -3.04
CA LEU A 8 -5.06 -4.59 -4.39
C LEU A 8 -3.91 -5.51 -4.80
N ARG A 9 -3.91 -5.87 -6.08
CA ARG A 9 -2.77 -6.47 -6.79
C ARG A 9 -2.00 -5.42 -7.58
N VAL A 10 -0.77 -5.72 -7.94
CA VAL A 10 0.06 -4.88 -8.83
C VAL A 10 -0.71 -4.60 -10.14
N GLY A 11 -0.73 -3.33 -10.55
CA GLY A 11 -1.47 -2.82 -11.70
C GLY A 11 -2.97 -2.58 -11.44
N GLN A 12 -3.51 -2.94 -10.27
CA GLN A 12 -4.92 -2.68 -9.95
C GLN A 12 -5.12 -1.31 -9.34
N SER A 13 -6.32 -0.76 -9.60
CA SER A 13 -6.78 0.50 -9.02
C SER A 13 -8.05 0.32 -8.20
N VAL A 14 -8.19 1.11 -7.14
CA VAL A 14 -9.44 1.31 -6.40
C VAL A 14 -9.77 2.80 -6.35
N VAL A 15 -11.06 3.12 -6.24
CA VAL A 15 -11.55 4.50 -6.07
C VAL A 15 -12.15 4.63 -4.68
N ALA A 16 -11.69 5.61 -3.91
CA ALA A 16 -12.24 5.95 -2.61
C ALA A 16 -12.14 7.46 -2.38
N GLU A 17 -13.19 8.07 -1.83
CA GLU A 17 -13.25 9.51 -1.51
C GLU A 17 -12.85 10.43 -2.68
N GLY A 18 -13.22 10.06 -3.92
CA GLY A 18 -12.88 10.84 -5.12
C GLY A 18 -11.43 10.73 -5.59
N MET A 19 -10.63 9.85 -4.97
CA MET A 19 -9.25 9.57 -5.35
C MET A 19 -9.15 8.16 -5.95
N ARG A 20 -8.38 8.02 -7.04
CA ARG A 20 -8.01 6.72 -7.62
C ARG A 20 -6.62 6.34 -7.12
N PHE A 21 -6.53 5.20 -6.45
CA PHE A 21 -5.30 4.62 -5.94
C PHE A 21 -4.92 3.44 -6.81
N THR A 22 -3.76 3.48 -7.44
CA THR A 22 -3.23 2.39 -8.27
C THR A 22 -1.98 1.82 -7.61
N LEU A 23 -1.97 0.52 -7.35
CA LEU A 23 -0.77 -0.15 -6.86
C LEU A 23 0.19 -0.35 -8.04
N ALA A 24 1.25 0.44 -8.10
CA ALA A 24 2.20 0.42 -9.22
C ALA A 24 3.21 -0.73 -9.03
N HIS A 25 3.89 -0.76 -7.89
CA HIS A 25 4.92 -1.75 -7.61
C HIS A 25 4.96 -2.12 -6.13
N VAL A 26 5.42 -3.34 -5.83
CA VAL A 26 5.78 -3.76 -4.48
C VAL A 26 7.29 -3.88 -4.42
N LEU A 27 7.90 -3.06 -3.57
CA LEU A 27 9.33 -3.00 -3.34
C LEU A 27 9.63 -3.77 -2.05
N GLN A 28 10.38 -4.87 -2.17
CA GLN A 28 10.90 -5.58 -1.02
C GLN A 28 12.37 -5.19 -0.82
N ASP A 29 12.72 -4.74 0.40
CA ASP A 29 14.11 -4.60 0.81
C ASP A 29 14.70 -6.00 1.02
N SER A 30 15.32 -6.53 -0.03
CA SER A 30 15.94 -7.86 -0.04
C SER A 30 17.08 -8.01 0.97
N ARG A 31 17.59 -6.92 1.56
CA ARG A 31 18.65 -6.96 2.58
C ARG A 31 18.11 -7.30 3.96
N ARG A 32 16.80 -7.17 4.16
CA ARG A 32 16.11 -7.58 5.39
C ARG A 32 15.29 -8.83 5.10
N GLN A 33 15.99 -9.95 5.03
CA GLN A 33 15.34 -11.25 4.98
C GLN A 33 14.55 -11.43 6.29
N PRO A 34 13.29 -11.89 6.23
CA PRO A 34 12.50 -12.06 7.43
C PRO A 34 13.22 -13.00 8.41
N GLN A 35 13.43 -12.54 9.65
CA GLN A 35 14.06 -13.33 10.70
C GLN A 35 13.25 -14.61 11.06
N GLN A 36 12.00 -14.71 10.60
CA GLN A 36 11.18 -15.91 10.72
C GLN A 36 10.56 -16.31 9.38
N PRO A 37 10.71 -17.58 8.96
CA PRO A 37 9.99 -18.13 7.82
C PRO A 37 8.48 -17.93 8.00
N GLY A 38 7.83 -17.22 7.07
CA GLY A 38 6.39 -16.99 7.09
C GLY A 38 5.92 -15.68 7.74
N MET A 39 6.81 -14.90 8.37
CA MET A 39 6.50 -13.52 8.78
C MET A 39 7.22 -12.54 7.87
N LEU A 40 6.48 -11.65 7.19
CA LEU A 40 7.10 -10.54 6.49
C LEU A 40 7.60 -9.52 7.51
N ASP A 41 8.90 -9.18 7.47
CA ASP A 41 9.43 -8.08 8.26
C ASP A 41 8.68 -6.82 7.85
N ARG A 42 7.90 -6.23 8.76
CA ARG A 42 7.08 -5.04 8.47
C ARG A 42 7.91 -3.84 7.99
N GLY A 43 9.23 -3.84 8.21
CA GLY A 43 10.15 -2.84 7.67
C GLY A 43 10.64 -3.12 6.25
N SER A 44 10.42 -4.33 5.73
CA SER A 44 10.97 -4.80 4.45
C SER A 44 10.06 -4.57 3.25
N ILE A 45 8.76 -4.33 3.43
CA ILE A 45 7.83 -4.08 2.31
C ILE A 45 7.48 -2.60 2.24
N LYS A 46 7.73 -2.02 1.07
CA LYS A 46 7.22 -0.72 0.65
C LYS A 46 6.42 -0.94 -0.64
N VAL A 47 5.41 -0.13 -0.86
CA VAL A 47 4.62 -0.17 -2.09
C VAL A 47 4.62 1.21 -2.70
N GLU A 48 4.86 1.23 -4.01
CA GLU A 48 4.68 2.43 -4.79
C GLU A 48 3.23 2.49 -5.25
N MET A 49 2.55 3.55 -4.86
CA MET A 49 1.14 3.76 -5.12
C MET A 49 0.93 5.10 -5.81
N THR A 50 0.33 5.08 -6.99
CA THR A 50 -0.06 6.31 -7.68
C THR A 50 -1.45 6.72 -7.21
N VAL A 51 -1.56 7.91 -6.65
CA VAL A 51 -2.83 8.52 -6.25
C VAL A 51 -3.16 9.62 -7.24
N LYS A 52 -4.31 9.48 -7.89
CA LYS A 52 -4.85 10.46 -8.82
C LYS A 52 -6.13 11.05 -8.28
N THR A 53 -6.15 12.35 -8.12
CA THR A 53 -7.34 13.15 -7.82
C THR A 53 -7.78 13.89 -9.09
N LEU A 54 -8.85 14.68 -9.00
CA LEU A 54 -9.27 15.56 -10.09
C LEU A 54 -8.28 16.71 -10.36
N LYS A 55 -7.39 17.01 -9.41
CA LYS A 55 -6.49 18.18 -9.44
C LYS A 55 -5.01 17.81 -9.55
N GLU A 56 -4.63 16.61 -9.11
CA GLU A 56 -3.23 16.20 -8.97
C GLU A 56 -3.08 14.69 -9.20
N GLU A 57 -1.94 14.28 -9.75
CA GLU A 57 -1.49 12.89 -9.78
C GLU A 57 -0.14 12.81 -9.09
N ARG A 58 -0.02 11.96 -8.07
CA ARG A 58 1.21 11.81 -7.31
C ARG A 58 1.50 10.35 -7.01
N THR A 59 2.76 9.97 -7.19
CA THR A 59 3.26 8.67 -6.74
C THR A 59 3.76 8.77 -5.30
N LEU A 60 3.26 7.87 -4.44
CA LEU A 60 3.56 7.78 -3.02
C LEU A 60 4.24 6.45 -2.72
N LEU A 61 5.30 6.49 -1.91
CA LEU A 61 5.88 5.29 -1.31
C LEU A 61 5.17 5.03 0.02
N VAL A 62 4.21 4.12 0.00
CA VAL A 62 3.47 3.71 1.19
C VAL A 62 4.20 2.53 1.84
N SER A 63 4.28 2.52 3.16
CA SER A 63 4.81 1.40 3.92
C SER A 63 3.83 1.02 5.03
N PHE A 64 4.25 0.15 5.95
CA PHE A 64 3.50 -0.06 7.19
C PHE A 64 3.46 1.20 8.07
N ALA A 65 4.40 2.14 7.89
CA ALA A 65 4.30 3.45 8.50
C ALA A 65 3.25 4.31 7.76
N PRO A 66 2.35 4.99 8.48
CA PRO A 66 1.31 5.82 7.89
C PRO A 66 1.89 6.97 7.08
N THR A 67 1.39 7.14 5.87
CA THR A 67 1.75 8.24 4.96
C THR A 67 0.51 9.12 4.73
N THR A 68 0.65 10.43 4.83
CA THR A 68 -0.47 11.36 4.62
C THR A 68 -0.49 11.91 3.20
N PHE A 69 -1.68 11.98 2.59
CA PHE A 69 -1.92 12.59 1.28
C PHE A 69 -3.33 13.17 1.23
N ASP A 70 -3.45 14.41 0.78
CA ASP A 70 -4.73 15.14 0.64
C ASP A 70 -5.63 15.08 1.88
N GLY A 71 -5.03 15.15 3.08
CA GLY A 71 -5.76 15.04 4.34
C GLY A 71 -6.25 13.62 4.67
N TYR A 72 -5.70 12.58 4.04
CA TYR A 72 -5.92 11.17 4.37
C TYR A 72 -4.62 10.50 4.79
N THR A 73 -4.68 9.71 5.85
CA THR A 73 -3.65 8.75 6.22
C THR A 73 -3.87 7.45 5.45
N ILE A 74 -2.83 7.01 4.75
CA ILE A 74 -2.76 5.77 3.99
C ILE A 74 -1.67 4.92 4.62
N GLN A 75 -1.97 3.66 4.91
CA GLN A 75 -1.00 2.71 5.46
C GLN A 75 -1.25 1.31 4.91
N ILE A 76 -0.19 0.51 4.84
CA ILE A 76 -0.32 -0.93 4.60
C ILE A 76 -0.83 -1.57 5.89
N GLY A 77 -2.01 -2.18 5.83
CA GLY A 77 -2.55 -3.01 6.91
C GLY A 77 -1.97 -4.43 6.90
N ASN A 78 -1.93 -5.07 5.73
CA ASN A 78 -1.30 -6.38 5.54
C ASN A 78 -0.76 -6.51 4.11
N ALA A 79 0.26 -7.33 3.92
CA ALA A 79 0.79 -7.69 2.62
C ALA A 79 0.96 -9.21 2.59
N GLU A 80 0.23 -9.91 1.73
CA GLU A 80 0.31 -11.37 1.63
C GLU A 80 0.92 -11.75 0.28
N PRO A 81 1.99 -12.55 0.26
CA PRO A 81 2.51 -13.10 -1.00
C PRO A 81 1.55 -14.19 -1.49
N HIS A 82 1.09 -14.10 -2.74
CA HIS A 82 0.44 -15.22 -3.40
C HIS A 82 1.50 -16.20 -3.88
N THR A 83 1.64 -17.31 -3.15
CA THR A 83 2.46 -18.46 -3.57
C THR A 83 1.72 -19.25 -4.65
N GLY A 84 1.71 -18.74 -5.88
CA GLY A 84 1.41 -19.53 -7.07
C GLY A 84 2.62 -20.41 -7.48
N PRO A 85 2.43 -21.42 -8.35
CA PRO A 85 3.53 -22.24 -8.87
C PRO A 85 4.64 -21.33 -9.42
N GLN A 86 5.83 -21.55 -8.86
CA GLN A 86 6.99 -20.68 -8.74
C GLN A 86 7.72 -20.41 -10.08
N ARG A 87 7.03 -19.89 -11.10
CA ARG A 87 7.59 -19.68 -12.45
C ARG A 87 7.44 -18.28 -13.03
N VAL A 88 6.88 -17.33 -12.28
CA VAL A 88 6.90 -15.90 -12.63
C VAL A 88 7.68 -15.16 -11.56
N PRO A 89 8.73 -14.38 -11.89
CA PRO A 89 9.53 -13.64 -10.89
C PRO A 89 8.79 -12.44 -10.27
N GLU A 90 7.48 -12.33 -10.46
CA GLU A 90 6.63 -11.33 -9.84
C GLU A 90 5.93 -11.96 -8.63
N TYR A 91 6.44 -11.62 -7.44
CA TYR A 91 5.71 -11.83 -6.21
C TYR A 91 4.37 -11.08 -6.32
N GLN A 92 3.30 -11.79 -6.64
CA GLN A 92 1.97 -11.22 -6.64
C GLN A 92 1.59 -10.97 -5.19
N TYR A 93 1.59 -9.73 -4.74
CA TYR A 93 1.12 -9.41 -3.40
C TYR A 93 -0.33 -8.99 -3.45
N THR A 94 -1.08 -9.48 -2.47
CA THR A 94 -2.31 -8.85 -2.04
C THR A 94 -1.97 -7.87 -0.94
N ILE A 95 -2.16 -6.58 -1.21
CA ILE A 95 -1.90 -5.52 -0.23
C ILE A 95 -3.24 -5.01 0.29
N THR A 96 -3.43 -5.09 1.60
CA THR A 96 -4.53 -4.42 2.29
C THR A 96 -4.11 -3.01 2.68
N PHE A 97 -4.81 -2.01 2.19
CA PHE A 97 -4.59 -0.61 2.59
C PHE A 97 -5.64 -0.16 3.61
N LEU A 98 -5.23 0.68 4.55
CA LEU A 98 -6.13 1.39 5.44
C LEU A 98 -6.12 2.87 5.07
N LEU A 99 -7.28 3.37 4.65
CA LEU A 99 -7.51 4.79 4.41
C LEU A 99 -8.26 5.39 5.61
N LYS A 100 -7.71 6.44 6.22
CA LYS A 100 -8.34 7.20 7.32
C LYS A 100 -8.28 8.68 7.00
N LYS A 101 -9.34 9.44 7.27
CA LYS A 101 -9.27 10.91 7.21
C LYS A 101 -8.29 11.38 8.29
N ALA A 102 -7.22 12.06 7.89
CA ALA A 102 -6.25 12.62 8.81
C ALA A 102 -6.96 13.59 9.75
N PRO A 103 -6.62 13.59 11.05
CA PRO A 103 -7.18 14.55 11.97
C PRO A 103 -6.83 15.96 11.48
N ILE A 104 -7.86 16.72 11.10
CA ILE A 104 -7.74 18.16 10.90
C ILE A 104 -7.46 18.70 12.30
N MET A 105 -6.23 19.10 12.60
CA MET A 105 -6.03 19.95 13.78
C MET A 105 -6.66 21.30 13.42
N PRO A 106 -7.75 21.72 14.09
CA PRO A 106 -8.15 23.10 13.99
C PRO A 106 -6.97 23.93 14.51
N HIS A 107 -6.52 24.87 13.67
CA HIS A 107 -5.59 25.91 14.09
C HIS A 107 -6.25 26.83 15.11
#